data_AF-H2ARC0-F1
#
_entry.id   AF-H2ARC0-F1
#
_cell.length_a   1.000
_cell.length_b   1.000
_cell.length_c   1.000
_cell.angle_alpha   90.00
_cell.angle_beta   90.00
_cell.angle_gamma   90.00
#
_symmetry.space_group_name_H-M   'P 1'
#
loop_
_entity.id
_entity.type
_entity.pdbx_description
1 polymer ?
#
loop_
_entity_poly.entity_id
_entity_poly.type
_entity_poly.pdbx_seq_one_letter_code
_entity_poly.pdbx_strand_id
1 'polypeptide(L)'
;MAEALESSVVSLESTISLLQDSIETLKTDSKDNNYLTDTMLRCNQVFELIPEFDIERARNDLNEEVEPLIRTLQEKLKKSLSKMTRELDTLKQTFELNQLRLNNTATNNETDLSSDDINVSTDDVVMASSTNEELEELKRLRLKREELQERLNQLNQ
;
A
#
# COMPACT_ATOMS: atom_id res chain seq x y z
N MET A 1 75.59 -28.25 -61.08
CA MET A 1 75.29 -27.86 -59.68
C MET A 1 74.96 -26.37 -59.58
N ALA A 2 75.74 -25.48 -60.20
CA ALA A 2 75.44 -24.04 -60.28
C ALA A 2 74.10 -23.73 -60.97
N GLU A 3 73.80 -24.38 -62.09
CA GLU A 3 72.55 -24.18 -62.86
C GLU A 3 71.27 -24.54 -62.08
N ALA A 4 71.33 -25.58 -61.22
CA ALA A 4 70.21 -25.96 -60.37
C ALA A 4 69.97 -24.95 -59.24
N LEU A 5 71.06 -24.36 -58.71
CA LEU A 5 70.97 -23.31 -57.70
C LEU A 5 70.41 -22.02 -58.31
N GLU A 6 70.86 -21.65 -59.50
CA GLU A 6 70.34 -20.50 -60.24
C GLU A 6 68.85 -20.64 -60.54
N SER A 7 68.41 -21.82 -61.02
CA SER A 7 66.98 -22.13 -61.21
C SER A 7 66.17 -22.05 -59.91
N SER A 8 66.72 -22.50 -58.78
CA SER A 8 66.06 -22.36 -57.48
C SER A 8 65.95 -20.92 -56.99
N VAL A 9 66.94 -20.07 -57.29
CA VAL A 9 66.92 -18.64 -56.94
C VAL A 9 65.88 -17.91 -57.78
N VAL A 10 65.84 -18.16 -59.09
CA VAL A 10 64.82 -17.58 -59.99
C VAL A 10 63.41 -18.03 -59.60
N SER A 11 63.24 -19.30 -59.22
CA SER A 11 61.93 -19.80 -58.76
C SER A 11 61.50 -19.13 -57.45
N LEU A 12 62.44 -18.92 -56.53
CA LEU A 12 62.17 -18.25 -55.26
C LEU A 12 61.81 -16.77 -55.49
N GLU A 13 62.53 -16.08 -56.36
CA GLU A 13 62.26 -14.67 -56.72
C GLU A 13 60.88 -14.52 -57.37
N SER A 14 60.51 -15.42 -58.28
CA SER A 14 59.18 -15.47 -58.87
C SER A 14 58.08 -15.71 -57.83
N THR A 15 58.34 -16.59 -56.86
CA THR A 15 57.39 -16.88 -55.77
C THR A 15 57.21 -15.66 -54.86
N ILE A 16 58.30 -14.91 -54.59
CA ILE A 16 58.24 -13.68 -53.80
C ILE A 16 57.44 -12.60 -54.55
N SER A 17 57.66 -12.44 -55.85
CA SER A 17 56.90 -11.51 -56.69
C SER A 17 55.40 -11.85 -56.67
N LEU A 18 55.05 -13.12 -56.86
CA LEU A 18 53.65 -13.58 -56.80
C LEU A 18 53.01 -13.33 -55.43
N LEU A 19 53.76 -13.53 -54.34
CA LEU A 19 53.27 -13.22 -53.00
C LEU A 19 53.04 -11.72 -52.81
N GLN A 20 53.91 -10.87 -53.34
CA GLN A 20 53.72 -9.42 -53.29
C GLN A 20 52.48 -8.99 -54.08
N ASP A 21 52.30 -9.52 -55.29
CA ASP A 21 51.12 -9.25 -56.13
C ASP A 21 49.83 -9.74 -55.45
N SER A 22 49.88 -10.90 -54.78
CA SER A 22 48.75 -11.46 -54.03
C SER A 22 48.41 -10.63 -52.79
N ILE A 23 49.41 -10.08 -52.10
CA ILE A 23 49.20 -9.17 -50.96
C ILE A 23 48.60 -7.85 -51.44
N GLU A 24 49.06 -7.32 -52.57
CA GLU A 24 48.57 -6.05 -53.11
C GLU A 24 47.10 -6.18 -53.57
N THR A 25 46.77 -7.24 -54.29
CA THR A 25 45.37 -7.56 -54.66
C THR A 25 44.48 -7.81 -53.45
N LEU A 26 44.96 -8.54 -52.43
CA LEU A 26 44.19 -8.73 -51.21
C LEU A 26 43.96 -7.41 -50.46
N LYS A 27 44.93 -6.50 -50.50
CA LYS A 27 44.81 -5.18 -49.86
C LYS A 27 43.83 -4.25 -50.60
N THR A 28 43.73 -4.35 -51.93
CA THR A 28 42.71 -3.62 -52.68
C THR A 28 41.32 -4.18 -52.41
N ASP A 29 41.17 -5.50 -52.46
CA ASP A 29 39.87 -6.16 -52.35
C ASP A 29 39.33 -6.16 -50.91
N SER A 30 40.22 -6.16 -49.90
CA SER A 30 39.83 -6.10 -48.50
C SER A 30 39.34 -4.71 -48.07
N LYS A 31 39.71 -3.63 -48.76
CA LYS A 31 39.29 -2.26 -48.40
C LYS A 31 37.77 -2.08 -48.44
N ASP A 32 37.13 -2.60 -49.48
CA ASP A 32 35.68 -2.45 -49.65
C ASP A 32 34.91 -3.28 -48.61
N ASN A 33 35.38 -4.49 -48.30
CA ASN A 33 34.81 -5.33 -47.25
C ASN A 33 35.01 -4.74 -45.84
N ASN A 34 36.17 -4.15 -45.57
CA ASN A 34 36.43 -3.49 -44.28
C ASN A 34 35.55 -2.25 -44.13
N TYR A 35 35.39 -1.45 -45.19
CA TYR A 35 34.48 -0.31 -45.20
C TYR A 35 33.03 -0.74 -44.96
N LEU A 36 32.54 -1.79 -45.63
CA LEU A 36 31.20 -2.30 -45.39
C LEU A 36 30.99 -2.71 -43.93
N THR A 37 31.98 -3.41 -43.36
CA THR A 37 31.92 -3.93 -41.99
C THR A 37 31.93 -2.81 -40.95
N ASP A 38 32.87 -1.87 -41.05
CA ASP A 38 33.05 -0.83 -40.04
C ASP A 38 32.05 0.32 -40.16
N THR A 39 31.56 0.62 -41.36
CA THR A 39 30.69 1.80 -41.58
C THR A 39 29.22 1.44 -41.76
N MET A 40 28.90 0.30 -42.37
CA MET A 40 27.51 -0.04 -42.71
C MET A 40 26.90 -1.11 -41.81
N LEU A 41 27.70 -2.10 -41.40
CA LEU A 41 27.22 -3.18 -40.52
C LEU A 41 27.32 -2.82 -39.03
N ARG A 42 28.24 -1.94 -38.63
CA ARG A 42 28.21 -1.29 -37.32
C ARG A 42 27.17 -0.18 -37.28
N CYS A 43 25.90 -0.55 -37.43
CA CYS A 43 24.83 0.34 -36.99
C CYS A 43 24.90 0.42 -35.46
N ASN A 44 25.15 1.62 -34.92
CA ASN A 44 24.88 1.87 -33.51
C ASN A 44 23.41 1.52 -33.28
N GLN A 45 23.14 0.52 -32.45
CA GLN A 45 21.80 0.23 -31.94
C GLN A 45 21.41 1.38 -31.00
N VAL A 46 21.09 2.55 -31.55
CA VAL A 46 20.61 3.71 -30.79
C VAL A 46 19.18 3.46 -30.30
N PHE A 47 18.46 2.55 -30.96
CA PHE A 47 17.09 2.18 -30.63
C PHE A 47 16.93 0.67 -30.66
N GLU A 48 16.56 0.11 -29.52
CA GLU A 48 16.08 -1.26 -29.42
C GLU A 48 14.62 -1.27 -29.85
N LEU A 49 14.30 -2.01 -30.91
CA LEU A 49 12.93 -2.14 -31.38
C LEU A 49 12.20 -3.16 -30.52
N ILE A 50 11.37 -2.65 -29.62
CA ILE A 50 10.43 -3.47 -28.85
C ILE A 50 9.16 -3.63 -29.69
N PRO A 51 8.72 -4.86 -30.01
CA PRO A 51 7.47 -5.09 -30.70
C PRO A 51 6.28 -4.53 -29.91
N GLU A 52 5.32 -3.93 -30.61
CA GLU A 52 4.08 -3.40 -29.99
C GLU A 52 3.32 -4.50 -29.22
N PHE A 53 3.30 -5.71 -29.77
CA PHE A 53 2.69 -6.88 -29.13
C PHE A 53 3.24 -7.15 -27.72
N ASP A 54 4.56 -7.01 -27.53
CA ASP A 54 5.18 -7.26 -26.23
C ASP A 54 4.78 -6.19 -25.21
N ILE A 55 4.56 -4.96 -25.66
CA ILE A 55 4.08 -3.85 -24.83
C ILE A 55 2.63 -4.09 -24.39
N GLU A 56 1.76 -4.49 -25.32
CA GLU A 56 0.36 -4.80 -25.00
C GLU A 56 0.26 -5.98 -24.04
N ARG A 57 1.07 -7.02 -24.25
CA ARG A 57 1.14 -8.17 -23.36
C ARG A 57 1.60 -7.77 -21.96
N ALA A 58 2.72 -7.05 -21.85
CA ALA A 58 3.23 -6.59 -20.56
C ALA A 58 2.22 -5.68 -19.83
N ARG A 59 1.48 -4.85 -20.58
CA ARG A 59 0.41 -4.02 -20.02
C ARG A 59 -0.74 -4.85 -19.49
N ASN A 60 -1.16 -5.87 -20.21
CA ASN A 60 -2.24 -6.76 -19.77
C ASN A 60 -1.80 -7.57 -18.55
N ASP A 61 -0.59 -8.12 -18.55
CA ASP A 61 -0.01 -8.83 -17.40
C ASP A 61 0.01 -7.93 -16.14
N LEU A 62 0.45 -6.67 -16.29
CA LEU A 62 0.44 -5.69 -15.20
C LEU A 62 -0.98 -5.36 -14.72
N ASN A 63 -1.93 -5.19 -15.64
CA ASN A 63 -3.32 -4.94 -15.27
C ASN A 63 -3.92 -6.13 -14.51
N GLU A 64 -3.65 -7.36 -14.94
CA GLU A 64 -4.10 -8.56 -14.25
C GLU A 64 -3.55 -8.67 -12.83
N GLU A 65 -2.33 -8.19 -12.58
CA GLU A 65 -1.73 -8.12 -11.25
C GLU A 65 -2.33 -6.98 -10.38
N VAL A 66 -2.50 -5.79 -10.96
CA VAL A 66 -2.87 -4.58 -10.23
C VAL A 66 -4.38 -4.53 -9.92
N GLU A 67 -5.22 -5.02 -10.82
CA GLU A 67 -6.69 -5.02 -10.70
C GLU A 67 -7.20 -5.70 -9.40
N PRO A 68 -6.76 -6.92 -9.01
CA PRO A 68 -7.19 -7.51 -7.75
C PRO A 68 -6.71 -6.69 -6.54
N LEU A 69 -5.50 -6.12 -6.60
CA LEU A 69 -4.99 -5.27 -5.52
C LEU A 69 -5.88 -4.04 -5.31
N ILE A 70 -6.26 -3.36 -6.40
CA ILE A 70 -7.19 -2.22 -6.35
C ILE A 70 -8.54 -2.64 -5.76
N ARG A 71 -9.09 -3.79 -6.17
CA ARG A 71 -10.37 -4.29 -5.63
C ARG A 71 -10.29 -4.55 -4.11
N THR A 72 -9.22 -5.18 -3.64
CA THR A 72 -9.05 -5.40 -2.19
C THR A 72 -8.94 -4.07 -1.42
N LEU A 73 -8.26 -3.07 -1.98
CA LEU A 73 -8.14 -1.75 -1.38
C LEU A 73 -9.50 -1.04 -1.34
N GLN A 74 -10.27 -1.15 -2.42
CA GLN A 74 -11.62 -0.60 -2.52
C GLN A 74 -12.56 -1.24 -1.50
N GLU A 75 -12.48 -2.55 -1.29
CA GLU A 75 -13.25 -3.25 -0.25
C GLU A 75 -12.86 -2.78 1.16
N LYS A 76 -11.56 -2.63 1.43
CA LYS A 76 -11.08 -2.10 2.72
C LYS A 76 -11.61 -0.69 2.96
N LEU A 77 -11.58 0.17 1.93
CA LEU A 77 -12.08 1.53 2.01
C LEU A 77 -13.60 1.55 2.23
N LYS A 78 -14.37 0.73 1.50
CA LYS A 78 -15.82 0.57 1.72
C LYS A 78 -16.15 0.11 3.14
N LYS A 79 -15.40 -0.86 3.68
CA LYS A 79 -15.56 -1.32 5.07
C LYS A 79 -15.25 -0.22 6.08
N SER A 80 -14.17 0.52 5.86
CA SER A 80 -13.80 1.66 6.73
C SER A 80 -14.85 2.76 6.71
N LEU A 81 -15.31 3.14 5.51
CA LEU A 81 -16.36 4.13 5.33
C LEU A 81 -17.64 3.68 6.05
N SER A 82 -18.08 2.43 5.85
CA SER A 82 -19.26 1.90 6.54
C SER A 82 -19.14 1.91 8.07
N LYS A 83 -17.95 1.65 8.62
CA LYS A 83 -17.70 1.78 10.07
C LYS A 83 -17.83 3.24 10.52
N MET A 84 -17.16 4.16 9.83
CA MET A 84 -17.21 5.58 10.14
C MET A 84 -18.64 6.14 10.05
N THR A 85 -19.43 5.71 9.06
CA THR A 85 -20.84 6.10 8.94
C THR A 85 -21.67 5.60 10.12
N ARG A 86 -21.46 4.35 10.55
CA ARG A 86 -22.15 3.82 11.74
C ARG A 86 -21.75 4.56 13.01
N GLU A 87 -20.46 4.85 13.18
CA GLU A 87 -19.97 5.62 14.33
C GLU A 87 -20.58 7.03 14.35
N LEU A 88 -20.67 7.69 13.19
CA LEU A 88 -21.37 8.97 13.04
C LEU A 88 -22.83 8.84 13.45
N ASP A 89 -23.56 7.86 12.92
CA ASP A 89 -24.98 7.66 13.23
C ASP A 89 -25.19 7.40 14.73
N THR A 90 -24.35 6.58 15.36
CA THR A 90 -24.41 6.36 16.82
C THR A 90 -24.09 7.62 17.62
N LEU A 91 -23.11 8.42 17.17
CA LEU A 91 -22.75 9.66 17.83
C LEU A 91 -23.87 10.70 17.70
N LYS A 92 -24.54 10.74 16.55
CA LYS A 92 -25.71 11.60 16.31
C LYS A 92 -26.89 11.17 17.19
N GLN A 93 -27.19 9.88 17.26
CA GLN A 93 -28.25 9.36 18.14
C GLN A 93 -27.98 9.65 19.62
N THR A 94 -26.74 9.47 20.08
CA THR A 94 -26.36 9.79 21.47
C THR A 94 -26.39 11.29 21.75
N PHE A 95 -26.01 12.13 20.79
CA PHE A 95 -26.15 13.58 20.88
C PHE A 95 -27.61 14.01 21.01
N GLU A 96 -28.48 13.51 20.13
CA GLU A 96 -29.94 13.78 20.16
C GLU A 96 -30.57 13.29 21.48
N LEU A 97 -30.20 12.10 21.94
CA LEU A 97 -30.69 11.55 23.21
C LEU A 97 -30.26 12.42 24.41
N ASN A 98 -28.99 12.83 24.46
CA ASN A 98 -28.48 13.68 25.52
C ASN A 98 -29.12 15.08 25.48
N GLN A 99 -29.37 15.63 24.29
CA GLN A 99 -30.10 16.88 24.13
C GLN A 99 -31.53 16.78 24.67
N LEU A 100 -32.25 15.69 24.36
CA LEU A 100 -33.59 15.45 24.92
C LEU A 100 -33.58 15.29 26.44
N ARG A 101 -32.60 14.56 26.99
CA ARG A 101 -32.42 14.42 28.44
C ARG A 101 -32.11 15.76 29.11
N LEU A 102 -31.27 16.58 28.51
CA LEU A 102 -30.94 17.91 29.02
C LEU A 102 -32.17 18.82 28.99
N ASN A 103 -32.95 18.80 27.90
CA ASN A 103 -34.18 19.58 27.82
C ASN A 103 -35.22 19.12 28.84
N ASN A 104 -35.42 17.81 29.02
CA ASN A 104 -36.38 17.27 30.00
C ASN A 104 -35.95 17.55 31.46
N THR A 105 -34.65 17.50 31.76
CA THR A 105 -34.14 17.87 33.10
C THR A 105 -34.23 19.38 33.33
N ALA A 106 -34.00 20.21 32.32
CA ALA A 106 -34.21 21.66 32.40
C ALA A 106 -35.69 22.01 32.62
N THR A 107 -36.63 21.31 31.98
CA THR A 107 -38.08 21.54 32.20
C THR A 107 -38.56 21.03 33.55
N ASN A 108 -38.04 19.90 34.04
CA ASN A 108 -38.45 19.34 35.33
C ASN A 108 -37.86 20.12 36.52
N ASN A 109 -36.70 20.76 36.35
CA ASN A 109 -36.11 21.63 37.38
C ASN A 109 -36.87 22.97 37.56
N GLU A 110 -37.78 23.34 36.65
CA GLU A 110 -38.67 24.49 36.85
C GLU A 110 -40.01 24.11 37.52
N THR A 111 -40.35 22.82 37.61
CA THR A 111 -41.63 22.35 38.18
C THR A 111 -41.54 21.58 39.50
N ASP A 112 -40.37 21.09 39.93
CA ASP A 112 -40.23 20.33 41.20
C ASP A 112 -39.59 21.14 42.34
N LEU A 113 -40.34 22.15 42.80
CA LEU A 113 -40.23 22.69 44.16
C LEU A 113 -41.39 22.21 45.06
N SER A 114 -42.06 21.10 44.72
CA SER A 114 -43.13 20.54 45.54
C SER A 114 -43.10 19.02 45.63
N SER A 115 -42.61 18.55 46.78
CA SER A 115 -43.18 17.47 47.61
C SER A 115 -43.48 16.08 47.01
N ASP A 116 -42.88 15.09 47.70
CA ASP A 116 -43.35 13.74 47.97
C ASP A 116 -43.25 12.63 46.90
N ASP A 117 -42.57 11.57 47.33
CA ASP A 117 -42.81 10.16 47.01
C ASP A 117 -42.78 9.72 45.54
N ILE A 118 -41.57 9.50 45.01
CA ILE A 118 -41.37 8.51 43.94
C ILE A 118 -40.33 7.50 44.39
N ASN A 119 -40.84 6.38 44.89
CA ASN A 119 -40.13 5.13 45.10
C ASN A 119 -39.74 4.55 43.72
N VAL A 120 -38.62 5.02 43.17
CA VAL A 120 -38.02 4.44 41.96
C VAL A 120 -37.37 3.11 42.35
N SER A 121 -38.07 2.01 42.04
CA SER A 121 -37.44 0.69 41.92
C SER A 121 -36.23 0.80 41.01
N THR A 122 -35.07 0.82 41.66
CA THR A 122 -33.75 0.59 41.08
C THR A 122 -33.75 -0.86 40.60
N ASP A 123 -34.30 -1.09 39.42
CA ASP A 123 -34.12 -2.31 38.65
C ASP A 123 -33.01 -2.07 37.62
N ASP A 124 -32.09 -3.03 37.58
CA ASP A 124 -30.76 -2.97 36.99
C ASP A 124 -30.75 -2.53 35.52
N VAL A 125 -30.28 -1.31 35.24
CA VAL A 125 -29.66 -1.00 33.94
C VAL A 125 -28.16 -1.23 34.09
N VAL A 126 -27.75 -2.49 33.86
CA VAL A 126 -26.35 -2.87 33.65
C VAL A 126 -25.87 -2.20 32.36
N MET A 127 -25.33 -0.98 32.49
CA MET A 127 -24.54 -0.34 31.44
C MET A 127 -23.25 -1.15 31.27
N ALA A 128 -23.29 -2.11 30.34
CA ALA A 128 -22.21 -3.03 29.98
C ALA A 128 -21.01 -2.35 29.28
N SER A 129 -20.63 -1.15 29.70
CA SER A 129 -19.46 -0.42 29.19
C SER A 129 -18.84 0.53 30.21
N SER A 130 -18.96 0.24 31.51
CA SER A 130 -18.19 0.98 32.53
C SER A 130 -16.81 0.32 32.70
N THR A 131 -15.76 1.14 32.69
CA THR A 131 -14.39 0.68 32.90
C THR A 131 -14.21 0.10 34.31
N ASN A 132 -13.22 -0.79 34.53
CA ASN A 132 -13.04 -1.46 35.84
C ASN A 132 -12.88 -0.47 37.01
N GLU A 133 -12.33 0.72 36.73
CA GLU A 133 -12.14 1.80 37.70
C GLU A 133 -13.48 2.40 38.19
N GLU A 134 -14.42 2.65 37.27
CA GLU A 134 -15.76 3.16 37.61
C GLU A 134 -16.58 2.14 38.43
N LEU A 135 -16.33 0.84 38.21
CA LEU A 135 -16.97 -0.23 38.97
C LEU A 135 -16.49 -0.27 40.43
N GLU A 136 -15.20 -0.01 40.68
CA GLU A 136 -14.65 0.09 42.02
C GLU A 136 -15.16 1.33 42.78
N GLU A 137 -15.32 2.45 42.09
CA GLU A 137 -15.91 3.66 42.66
C GLU A 137 -17.38 3.45 43.04
N LEU A 138 -18.17 2.78 42.18
CA LEU A 138 -19.55 2.42 42.50
C LEU A 138 -19.66 1.52 43.73
N LYS A 139 -18.74 0.57 43.91
CA LYS A 139 -18.69 -0.26 45.12
C LYS A 139 -18.40 0.58 46.37
N ARG A 140 -17.45 1.51 46.31
CA ARG A 140 -17.15 2.42 47.43
C ARG A 140 -18.36 3.30 47.78
N LEU A 141 -19.06 3.83 46.78
CA LEU A 141 -20.24 4.66 47.00
C LEU A 141 -21.40 3.86 47.59
N ARG A 142 -21.61 2.60 47.19
CA ARG A 142 -22.61 1.72 47.80
C ARG A 142 -22.32 1.46 49.28
N LEU A 143 -21.09 1.12 49.64
CA LEU A 143 -20.69 0.92 51.04
C LEU A 143 -20.90 2.19 51.88
N LYS A 144 -20.50 3.35 51.35
CA LYS A 144 -20.68 4.63 52.04
C LYS A 144 -22.16 4.99 52.21
N ARG A 145 -23.00 4.63 51.23
CA ARG A 145 -24.46 4.80 51.34
C ARG A 145 -25.02 3.95 52.47
N GLU A 146 -24.59 2.70 52.58
CA GLU A 146 -25.02 1.76 53.62
C GLU A 146 -24.62 2.22 55.02
N GLU A 147 -23.36 2.65 55.21
CA GLU A 147 -22.86 3.22 56.47
C GLU A 147 -23.67 4.46 56.89
N LEU A 148 -23.94 5.37 55.95
CA LEU A 148 -24.74 6.56 56.21
C LEU A 148 -26.19 6.20 56.54
N GLN A 149 -26.75 5.16 55.90
CA GLN A 149 -28.10 4.68 56.13
C GLN A 149 -28.22 4.04 57.53
N GLU A 150 -27.22 3.27 57.96
CA GLU A 150 -27.15 2.76 59.34
C GLU A 150 -27.05 3.89 60.36
N ARG A 151 -26.23 4.91 60.09
CA ARG A 151 -26.10 6.09 60.95
C ARG A 151 -27.39 6.90 61.04
N LEU A 152 -28.14 7.00 59.94
CA LEU A 152 -29.45 7.62 59.90
C LEU A 152 -30.46 6.82 60.73
N ASN A 153 -30.45 5.49 60.60
CA ASN A 153 -31.32 4.61 61.39
C ASN A 153 -31.01 4.67 62.89
N GLN A 154 -29.73 4.77 63.28
CA GLN A 154 -29.33 4.96 64.67
C GLN A 154 -29.76 6.32 65.25
N LEU A 155 -29.84 7.36 64.42
CA LEU A 155 -30.26 8.70 64.87
C LEU A 155 -31.80 8.85 64.92
N ASN A 156 -32.52 7.97 64.22
CA ASN A 156 -33.98 7.91 64.20
C ASN A 156 -34.58 6.96 65.26
N GLN A 157 -33.76 6.35 66.13
CA GLN A 157 -34.18 5.50 67.25
C GLN A 157 -33.92 6.20 68.59
#